data_AF-A0A7G4A2B2-F1
#
_entry.id   AF-A0A7G4A2B2-F1
#
_cell.length_a   1.000
_cell.length_b   1.000
_cell.length_c   1.000
_cell.angle_alpha   90.00
_cell.angle_beta   90.00
_cell.angle_gamma   90.00
#
_symmetry.space_group_name_H-M   'P 1'
#
loop_
_entity.id
_entity.type
_entity.pdbx_description
1 polymer ?
#
loop_
_entity_poly.entity_id
_entity_poly.type
_entity_poly.pdbx_seq_one_letter_code
_entity_poly.pdbx_strand_id
1 'polypeptide(L)' 'MQRFHSILFVSHGVKDETEALKLALKLASKNEAQLGILITCPPFPDTLSEYKTSYEESLIGKMNKHPINLTTC' A
#
# COMPACT_ATOMS: atom_id res chain seq x y z
N MET A 1 -13.47 -26.61 -2.73
CA MET A 1 -12.92 -25.28 -2.36
C MET A 1 -13.27 -24.32 -3.48
N GLN A 2 -13.77 -23.11 -3.18
CA GLN A 2 -14.01 -22.10 -4.20
C GLN A 2 -12.67 -21.70 -4.84
N ARG A 3 -12.58 -21.77 -6.18
CA ARG A 3 -11.45 -21.21 -6.92
C ARG A 3 -11.66 -19.71 -7.02
N PHE A 4 -10.79 -18.95 -6.37
CA PHE A 4 -10.74 -17.50 -6.56
C PHE A 4 -10.00 -17.22 -7.85
N HIS A 5 -10.65 -16.58 -8.82
CA HIS A 5 -10.02 -16.25 -10.11
C HIS A 5 -9.36 -14.86 -10.09
N SER A 6 -9.78 -14.00 -9.15
CA SER A 6 -9.24 -12.66 -8.94
C SER A 6 -9.20 -12.36 -7.45
N ILE A 7 -8.05 -11.86 -6.98
CA ILE A 7 -7.81 -11.47 -5.60
C ILE A 7 -7.41 -10.00 -5.62
N LEU A 8 -8.02 -9.18 -4.75
CA LEU A 8 -7.66 -7.78 -4.58
C LEU A 8 -7.07 -7.56 -3.18
N PHE A 9 -5.82 -7.13 -3.12
CA PHE A 9 -5.16 -6.69 -1.90
C PHE A 9 -5.28 -5.17 -1.79
N VAL A 10 -5.84 -4.69 -0.67
CA VAL A 10 -6.02 -3.25 -0.42
C VAL A 10 -5.13 -2.83 0.75
N SER A 11 -4.36 -1.78 0.53
CA SER A 11 -3.40 -1.22 1.47
C SER A 11 -3.67 0.27 1.68
N HIS A 12 -3.33 0.79 2.86
CA HIS A 12 -3.29 2.24 3.10
C HIS A 12 -1.85 2.80 3.04
N GLY A 13 -0.83 1.98 2.75
CA GLY A 13 0.56 2.39 2.60
C GLY A 13 1.25 2.92 3.87
N VAL A 14 0.54 3.03 4.99
CA VAL A 14 1.01 3.67 6.23
C VAL A 14 1.39 2.69 7.35
N LYS A 15 1.08 1.40 7.20
CA LYS A 15 1.34 0.36 8.21
C LYS A 15 2.27 -0.72 7.63
N ASP A 16 2.95 -1.44 8.52
CA ASP A 16 3.63 -2.67 8.13
C ASP A 16 2.57 -3.73 7.80
N GLU A 17 2.36 -3.94 6.51
CA GLU A 17 1.41 -4.90 5.95
C GLU A 17 2.13 -6.06 5.26
N THR A 18 3.42 -6.25 5.55
CA THR A 18 4.28 -7.25 4.89
C THR A 18 3.72 -8.66 5.02
N GLU A 19 3.22 -9.04 6.20
CA GLU A 19 2.62 -10.36 6.41
C GLU A 19 1.29 -10.52 5.67
N ALA A 20 0.47 -9.48 5.63
CA ALA A 20 -0.78 -9.50 4.87
C ALA A 20 -0.53 -9.67 3.37
N LEU A 21 0.47 -8.98 2.82
CA LEU A 21 0.90 -9.14 1.44
C LEU A 21 1.44 -10.55 1.15
N LYS A 22 2.27 -11.11 2.05
CA LYS A 22 2.77 -12.49 1.93
C LYS A 22 1.61 -13.51 1.87
N LEU A 23 0.57 -13.31 2.68
CA LEU A 23 -0.61 -14.18 2.68
C LEU A 23 -1.40 -14.05 1.37
N ALA A 24 -1.58 -12.83 0.86
CA ALA A 24 -2.25 -12.57 -0.42
C ALA A 24 -1.51 -13.23 -1.60
N LEU A 25 -0.18 -13.14 -1.62
CA LEU A 25 0.68 -13.81 -2.61
C LEU A 25 0.54 -15.34 -2.55
N LYS A 26 0.60 -15.92 -1.35
CA LYS A 26 0.39 -17.37 -1.16
C LYS A 26 -0.99 -17.80 -1.63
N LEU A 27 -2.02 -17.01 -1.36
CA LEU A 27 -3.38 -17.29 -1.77
C LEU A 27 -3.52 -17.26 -3.30
N ALA A 28 -2.95 -16.26 -3.96
CA ALA A 28 -2.95 -16.14 -5.43
C ALA A 28 -2.22 -17.31 -6.09
N SER A 29 -1.03 -17.65 -5.60
CA SER A 29 -0.24 -18.78 -6.09
C SER A 29 -1.00 -20.11 -5.94
N LYS A 30 -1.63 -20.35 -4.78
CA LYS A 30 -2.40 -21.58 -4.52
C LYS A 30 -3.64 -21.71 -5.41
N ASN A 31 -4.20 -20.60 -5.91
CA ASN A 31 -5.42 -20.60 -6.72
C ASN A 31 -5.16 -20.35 -8.20
N GLU A 32 -3.91 -20.22 -8.64
CA GLU A 32 -3.56 -19.78 -10.01
C GLU A 32 -4.32 -18.50 -10.41
N ALA A 33 -4.46 -17.59 -9.44
CA ALA A 33 -5.31 -16.41 -9.54
C ALA A 33 -4.49 -15.15 -9.80
N GLN A 34 -5.08 -14.19 -10.50
CA GLN A 34 -4.50 -12.85 -10.60
C GLN A 34 -4.62 -12.12 -9.25
N LEU A 35 -3.53 -11.50 -8.80
CA LEU A 35 -3.51 -10.61 -7.64
C LEU A 35 -3.44 -9.15 -8.10
N GLY A 36 -4.52 -8.40 -7.89
CA GLY A 36 -4.54 -6.94 -7.98
C GLY A 36 -4.12 -6.32 -6.66
N ILE A 37 -3.39 -5.20 -6.72
CA ILE A 37 -2.97 -4.43 -5.54
C ILE A 37 -3.53 -3.01 -5.70
N LEU A 38 -4.27 -2.54 -4.69
CA LEU A 38 -4.78 -1.17 -4.59
C LEU A 38 -4.19 -0.51 -3.35
N ILE A 39 -3.40 0.53 -3.54
CA ILE A 39 -2.91 1.37 -2.45
C ILE A 39 -3.79 2.62 -2.41
N THR A 40 -4.51 2.78 -1.30
CA THR A 40 -5.41 3.91 -1.08
C THR A 40 -4.67 5.00 -0.31
N CYS A 41 -4.71 6.21 -0.85
CA CYS A 41 -4.23 7.41 -0.17
C CYS A 41 -5.44 8.31 0.07
N PRO A 42 -5.91 8.43 1.32
CA PRO A 42 -6.98 9.37 1.62
C PRO A 42 -6.52 10.80 1.34
N PRO A 43 -7.43 11.71 0.97
CA PRO A 43 -7.09 13.12 0.81
C PRO A 43 -6.53 13.67 2.12
N PHE A 44 -5.50 14.50 2.02
CA PHE A 44 -4.91 15.15 3.17
C PHE A 44 -5.96 16.08 3.84
N PRO A 45 -6.15 16.03 5.16
CA PRO A 45 -7.20 16.82 5.82
C PRO A 45 -7.01 18.33 5.61
N ASP A 46 -8.06 19.01 5.12
CA ASP A 46 -8.03 20.46 4.86
C ASP A 46 -7.69 21.28 6.12
N THR A 47 -8.13 20.79 7.29
CA THR A 47 -7.88 21.38 8.61
C THR A 47 -6.40 21.41 8.99
N LEU A 48 -5.54 20.63 8.32
CA LEU A 48 -4.12 20.52 8.61
C LEU A 48 -3.24 21.01 7.44
N SER A 49 -3.82 21.66 6.44
CA SER A 49 -3.16 22.02 5.18
C SER A 49 -1.80 22.71 5.34
N GLU A 50 -1.61 23.51 6.39
CA GLU A 50 -0.33 24.16 6.74
C GLU A 50 0.81 23.16 7.03
N TYR A 51 0.49 21.94 7.45
CA TYR A 51 1.47 20.88 7.74
C TYR A 51 1.74 19.97 6.55
N LYS A 52 1.00 20.12 5.44
CA LYS A 52 1.08 19.21 4.30
C LYS A 52 2.49 19.12 3.73
N THR A 53 3.14 20.26 3.50
CA THR A 53 4.51 20.31 2.94
C THR A 53 5.52 19.63 3.86
N SER A 54 5.51 19.94 5.16
CA SER A 54 6.44 19.32 6.13
C SER A 54 6.20 17.81 6.27
N TYR A 55 4.94 17.37 6.17
CA TYR A 55 4.59 15.95 6.18
C TYR A 55 5.13 15.22 4.94
N GLU A 56 4.96 15.79 3.74
CA GLU A 56 5.48 15.23 2.48
C GLU A 56 7.02 15.12 2.51
N GLU A 57 7.71 16.17 2.95
CA GLU A 57 9.18 16.16 3.12
C GLU A 57 9.64 15.06 4.11
N SER A 58 8.91 14.88 5.21
CA SER A 58 9.18 13.80 6.17
C SER A 58 8.97 12.41 5.57
N LEU A 59 7.94 12.23 4.73
CA LEU A 59 7.71 10.97 4.01
C LEU A 59 8.85 10.68 3.03
N ILE A 60 9.24 11.66 2.22
CA ILE A 60 10.35 11.52 1.26
C ILE A 60 11.66 11.18 2.01
N GLY A 61 11.91 11.86 3.13
CA GLY A 61 13.07 11.57 3.99
C GLY A 61 13.08 10.15 4.56
N LYS A 62 11.90 9.59 4.88
CA LYS A 62 11.76 8.19 5.33
C LYS A 62 11.94 7.20 4.18
N MET A 63 11.40 7.49 2.99
CA MET A 63 11.56 6.69 1.78
C MET A 63 13.01 6.61 1.31
N ASN A 64 13.74 7.73 1.36
CA ASN A 64 15.17 7.72 1.01
C ASN A 64 16.02 6.90 2.00
N LYS A 65 15.53 6.68 3.22
CA LYS A 65 16.15 5.80 4.22
C LYS A 65 15.79 4.32 4.04
N HIS A 66 14.67 4.01 3.40
CA HIS A 66 14.19 2.65 3.14
C HIS A 66 13.70 2.57 1.69
N PRO A 67 14.54 2.13 0.74
CA PRO A 67 14.24 2.18 -0.69
C PRO A 67 13.10 1.22 -1.04
N ILE A 68 11.87 1.69 -0.86
CA ILE A 68 10.65 1.08 -1.36
C ILE A 68 10.05 2.14 -2.30
N ASN A 69 10.17 1.86 -3.59
CA ASN A 69 9.81 2.76 -4.67
C ASN A 69 8.28 2.85 -4.75
N LEU A 70 7.69 3.75 -3.96
CA LEU A 70 6.27 4.09 -4.05
C LEU A 70 6.18 5.44 -4.72
N THR A 71 5.76 5.40 -6.00
CA THR A 71 5.34 6.59 -6.74
C THR A 71 4.20 7.24 -5.95
N THR A 72 4.47 8.42 -5.42
CA THR A 72 3.55 9.21 -4.59
C THR A 72 2.27 9.53 -5.36
N CYS A 73 1.16 9.61 -4.62
CA CYS A 73 -0.15 10.02 -5.13
C CYS A 73 -0.16 11.46 -5.65
#